data_AF-A0A645CEI7-F1
#
_entry.id   AF-A0A645CEI7-F1
#
_cell.length_a   1.000
_cell.length_b   1.000
_cell.length_c   1.000
_cell.angle_alpha   90.00
_cell.angle_beta   90.00
_cell.angle_gamma   90.00
#
_symmetry.space_group_name_H-M   'P 1'
#
loop_
_entity.id
_entity.type
_entity.pdbx_description
1 polymer ?
#
loop_
_entity_poly.entity_id
_entity_poly.type
_entity_poly.pdbx_seq_one_letter_code
_entity_poly.pdbx_strand_id
1 'polypeptide(L)'
;MTLNTPLLVETENGNYNLTIEGARATDNRNEFSEKEVKQVVFLDYTYENVSFDKDDLYIDEYAFQVLDDEGNVLDTYPVYDENRTPKDTPVGGKCKASGTFAVPTDSKNLNVTFVRGSQKVAKIIVPIN
;
A
#
# COMPACT_ATOMS: atom_id res chain seq x y z
N MET A 1 12.54 1.80 -5.16
CA MET A 1 12.44 1.49 -3.72
C MET A 1 12.74 0.01 -3.50
N THR A 2 13.04 -0.41 -2.28
CA THR A 2 13.37 -1.81 -1.91
C THR A 2 12.56 -2.22 -0.68
N LEU A 3 12.30 -3.52 -0.53
CA LEU A 3 11.55 -4.01 0.63
C LEU A 3 12.27 -3.69 1.94
N ASN A 4 11.49 -3.38 2.97
CA ASN A 4 11.96 -3.11 4.32
C ASN A 4 13.03 -2.01 4.40
N THR A 5 13.05 -1.11 3.41
CA THR A 5 13.95 0.04 3.36
C THR A 5 13.12 1.32 3.29
N PRO A 6 13.32 2.28 4.21
CA PRO A 6 12.65 3.57 4.14
C PRO A 6 12.98 4.32 2.85
N LEU A 7 11.94 4.71 2.11
CA LEU A 7 12.02 5.70 1.04
C LEU A 7 11.72 7.08 1.64
N LEU A 8 12.70 7.97 1.64
CA LEU A 8 12.47 9.38 1.95
C LEU A 8 11.67 10.02 0.80
N VAL A 9 10.56 10.66 1.15
CA VAL A 9 9.72 11.44 0.23
C VAL A 9 9.80 12.90 0.64
N GLU A 10 10.40 13.71 -0.23
CA GLU A 10 10.57 15.15 -0.02
C GLU A 10 9.47 15.94 -0.72
N THR A 11 8.99 16.98 -0.04
CA THR A 11 7.81 17.71 -0.47
C THR A 11 7.89 19.17 -0.05
N GLU A 12 7.16 20.05 -0.73
CA GLU A 12 7.08 21.46 -0.34
C GLU A 12 6.51 21.69 1.06
N ASN A 13 5.74 20.72 1.58
CA ASN A 13 5.08 20.77 2.90
C ASN A 13 5.82 19.93 3.94
N GLY A 14 7.08 19.58 3.70
CA GLY A 14 7.88 18.72 4.58
C GLY A 14 7.98 17.26 4.14
N ASN A 15 8.70 16.47 4.93
CA ASN A 15 9.21 15.16 4.53
C ASN A 15 8.55 14.02 5.31
N TYR A 16 8.56 12.84 4.72
CA TYR A 16 8.15 11.60 5.39
C TYR A 16 8.85 10.39 4.80
N ASN A 17 8.86 9.30 5.55
CA ASN A 17 9.36 8.01 5.08
C ASN A 17 8.19 7.08 4.75
N LEU A 18 8.32 6.33 3.65
CA LEU A 18 7.43 5.22 3.30
C LEU A 18 8.26 3.94 3.15
N THR A 19 7.82 2.87 3.80
CA THR A 19 8.46 1.55 3.72
C THR A 19 7.45 0.51 3.30
N ILE A 20 7.71 -0.19 2.19
CA ILE A 20 6.94 -1.39 1.81
C ILE A 20 7.55 -2.58 2.55
N GLU A 21 6.75 -3.25 3.37
CA GLU A 21 7.21 -4.34 4.23
C GLU A 21 7.06 -5.70 3.55
N GLY A 22 5.98 -5.88 2.77
CA GLY A 22 5.73 -7.09 2.01
C GLY A 22 4.31 -7.18 1.46
N ALA A 23 4.01 -8.32 0.84
CA ALA A 23 2.65 -8.68 0.46
C ALA A 23 2.31 -10.07 0.98
N ARG A 24 1.06 -10.28 1.38
CA ARG A 24 0.57 -11.55 1.93
C ARG A 24 -0.83 -11.88 1.43
N ALA A 25 -1.03 -13.11 1.03
CA ALA A 25 -2.36 -13.58 0.65
C ALA A 25 -3.24 -13.78 1.89
N THR A 26 -4.56 -13.73 1.70
CA THR A 26 -5.54 -14.12 2.71
C THR A 26 -6.66 -14.95 2.10
N ASP A 27 -7.19 -15.89 2.87
CA ASP A 27 -8.40 -16.62 2.54
C ASP A 27 -9.68 -15.85 2.92
N ASN A 28 -9.55 -14.74 3.66
CA ASN A 28 -10.68 -13.91 4.04
C ASN A 28 -11.36 -13.33 2.80
N ARG A 29 -12.70 -13.41 2.79
CA ARG A 29 -13.56 -12.85 1.74
C ARG A 29 -14.65 -12.04 2.39
N ASN A 30 -15.11 -11.01 1.69
CA ASN A 30 -16.27 -10.24 2.12
C ASN A 30 -17.50 -10.81 1.42
N GLU A 31 -18.46 -11.33 2.19
CA GLU A 31 -19.67 -11.98 1.67
C GLU A 31 -20.58 -11.04 0.87
N PHE A 32 -20.43 -9.73 1.05
CA PHE A 32 -21.16 -8.71 0.30
C PHE A 32 -20.43 -8.26 -0.97
N SER A 33 -19.23 -8.78 -1.23
CA SER A 33 -18.47 -8.46 -2.43
C SER A 33 -18.83 -9.39 -3.59
N GLU A 34 -19.26 -8.81 -4.70
CA GLU A 34 -19.52 -9.55 -5.96
C GLU A 34 -18.23 -9.80 -6.77
N LYS A 35 -17.06 -9.42 -6.25
CA LYS A 35 -15.78 -9.58 -6.96
C LYS A 35 -15.32 -11.03 -6.92
N GLU A 36 -15.37 -11.70 -8.05
CA GLU A 36 -14.72 -13.01 -8.24
C GLU A 36 -13.22 -12.82 -8.46
N VAL A 37 -12.40 -13.28 -7.51
CA VAL A 37 -10.94 -13.17 -7.58
C VAL A 37 -10.25 -14.47 -7.21
N LYS A 38 -9.06 -14.68 -7.78
CA LYS A 38 -8.20 -15.81 -7.46
C LYS A 38 -7.55 -15.64 -6.09
N GLN A 39 -7.08 -14.43 -5.79
CA GLN A 39 -6.42 -14.13 -4.53
C GLN A 39 -6.87 -12.77 -4.00
N VAL A 40 -6.92 -12.65 -2.67
CA VAL A 40 -7.01 -11.36 -1.98
C VAL A 40 -5.69 -11.16 -1.30
N VAL A 41 -5.02 -10.05 -1.58
CA VAL A 41 -3.64 -9.81 -1.13
C VAL A 41 -3.54 -8.48 -0.41
N PHE A 42 -2.98 -8.52 0.79
CA PHE A 42 -2.57 -7.32 1.50
C PHE A 42 -1.19 -6.86 1.01
N LEU A 43 -1.05 -5.57 0.75
CA LEU A 43 0.22 -4.87 0.67
C LEU A 43 0.46 -4.18 2.01
N ASP A 44 1.44 -4.67 2.78
CA ASP A 44 1.79 -4.16 4.10
C ASP A 44 2.86 -3.07 3.99
N TYR A 45 2.63 -1.93 4.63
CA TYR A 45 3.57 -0.81 4.64
C TYR A 45 3.57 -0.04 5.96
N THR A 46 4.64 0.71 6.19
CA THR A 46 4.75 1.71 7.26
C THR A 46 5.04 3.07 6.68
N TYR A 47 4.51 4.09 7.34
CA TYR A 47 4.89 5.47 7.07
C TYR A 47 5.19 6.22 8.36
N GLU A 48 6.15 7.14 8.28
CA GLU A 48 6.64 7.93 9.40
C GLU A 48 6.64 9.40 8.97
N ASN A 49 5.92 10.23 9.71
CA ASN A 49 5.88 11.66 9.46
C ASN A 49 7.12 12.31 10.08
N VAL A 50 8.06 12.74 9.23
CA VAL A 50 9.32 13.35 9.69
C VAL A 50 9.11 14.84 9.94
N SER A 51 8.46 15.55 9.02
CA SER A 51 8.23 16.99 9.12
C SER A 51 7.06 17.49 8.26
N PHE A 52 6.18 16.61 7.79
CA PHE A 52 5.02 17.00 6.98
C PHE A 52 3.99 17.73 7.85
N ASP A 53 3.81 19.03 7.63
CA ASP A 53 3.14 19.94 8.57
C ASP A 53 1.90 20.66 8.01
N LYS A 54 1.53 20.39 6.76
CA LYS A 54 0.30 20.93 6.15
C LYS A 54 -0.97 20.41 6.85
N ASP A 55 -0.99 19.11 7.11
CA ASP A 55 -2.00 18.34 7.85
C ASP A 55 -1.29 17.10 8.42
N ASP A 56 -1.94 16.34 9.31
CA ASP A 56 -1.41 15.04 9.74
C ASP A 56 -1.23 14.11 8.52
N LEU A 57 -0.12 13.36 8.48
CA LEU A 57 0.20 12.50 7.36
C LEU A 57 -0.75 11.30 7.34
N TYR A 58 -1.41 11.09 6.22
CA TYR A 58 -2.30 9.95 5.97
C TYR A 58 -1.93 9.29 4.63
N ILE A 59 -1.64 7.99 4.66
CA ILE A 59 -1.34 7.20 3.47
C ILE A 59 -2.20 5.93 3.53
N ASP A 60 -3.08 5.78 2.55
CA ASP A 60 -3.95 4.63 2.36
C ASP A 60 -3.63 3.85 1.07
N GLU A 61 -4.44 2.84 0.76
CA GLU A 61 -4.28 2.01 -0.43
C GLU A 61 -4.33 2.78 -1.77
N TYR A 62 -4.98 3.94 -1.83
CA TYR A 62 -5.10 4.74 -3.06
C TYR A 62 -3.81 5.48 -3.42
N ALA A 63 -2.84 5.51 -2.50
CA ALA A 63 -1.48 5.95 -2.80
C ALA A 63 -0.70 4.97 -3.70
N PHE A 64 -1.27 3.80 -4.03
CA PHE A 64 -0.61 2.76 -4.80
C PHE A 64 -1.38 2.40 -6.08
N GLN A 65 -0.69 2.50 -7.22
CA GLN A 65 -1.12 1.82 -8.44
C GLN A 65 -0.48 0.43 -8.45
N VAL A 66 -1.30 -0.62 -8.37
CA VAL A 66 -0.84 -2.01 -8.27
C VAL A 66 -1.25 -2.79 -9.50
N LEU A 67 -0.30 -3.55 -10.06
CA LEU A 67 -0.54 -4.50 -11.13
C LEU A 67 -0.23 -5.92 -10.64
N ASP A 68 -0.88 -6.92 -11.23
CA ASP A 68 -0.45 -8.32 -11.10
C ASP A 68 0.69 -8.67 -12.07
N ASP A 69 1.12 -9.93 -12.09
CA ASP A 69 2.21 -10.40 -12.97
C ASP A 69 1.81 -10.44 -14.46
N GLU A 70 0.51 -10.48 -14.76
CA GLU A 70 -0.03 -10.43 -16.12
C GLU A 70 -0.18 -8.99 -16.64
N GLY A 71 -0.01 -7.99 -15.76
CA GLY A 71 -0.11 -6.58 -16.07
C GLY A 71 -1.50 -5.98 -15.92
N ASN A 72 -2.45 -6.71 -15.32
CA ASN A 72 -3.77 -6.19 -15.00
C ASN A 72 -3.65 -5.16 -13.87
N VAL A 73 -4.28 -4.00 -14.03
CA VAL A 73 -4.41 -3.03 -12.93
C VAL A 73 -5.42 -3.56 -11.93
N LEU A 74 -5.03 -3.60 -10.66
CA LEU A 74 -5.84 -4.21 -9.61
C LEU A 74 -6.76 -3.20 -8.95
N ASP A 75 -7.98 -3.64 -8.67
CA ASP A 75 -8.88 -2.93 -7.77
C ASP A 75 -8.56 -3.26 -6.31
N THR A 76 -9.03 -2.41 -5.41
CA THR A 76 -9.06 -2.72 -3.97
C THR A 76 -10.09 -3.81 -3.67
N TYR A 77 -9.89 -4.57 -2.58
CA TYR A 77 -10.83 -5.58 -2.10
C TYR A 77 -11.29 -5.25 -0.68
N PRO A 78 -12.60 -5.32 -0.36
CA PRO A 78 -13.15 -4.80 0.90
C PRO A 78 -12.95 -5.76 2.09
N VAL A 79 -11.69 -6.05 2.39
CA VAL A 79 -11.21 -6.77 3.58
C VAL A 79 -10.12 -5.93 4.20
N TYR A 80 -10.10 -5.81 5.53
CA TYR A 80 -9.13 -4.98 6.24
C TYR A 80 -8.45 -5.75 7.37
N ASP A 81 -7.28 -5.27 7.77
CA ASP A 81 -6.56 -5.71 8.96
C ASP A 81 -6.70 -4.64 10.05
N GLU A 82 -7.39 -4.98 11.14
CA GLU A 82 -7.65 -4.07 12.26
C GLU A 82 -6.36 -3.57 12.95
N ASN A 83 -5.26 -4.32 12.84
CA ASN A 83 -3.98 -3.93 13.42
C ASN A 83 -3.15 -3.06 12.47
N ARG A 84 -3.60 -2.88 11.22
CA ARG A 84 -2.89 -2.18 10.16
C ARG A 84 -3.82 -1.24 9.39
N THR A 85 -4.57 -0.43 10.12
CA THR A 85 -5.45 0.59 9.55
C THR A 85 -4.68 1.90 9.39
N PRO A 86 -4.73 2.58 8.22
CA PRO A 86 -4.24 3.94 8.06
C PRO A 86 -4.85 4.91 9.08
N LYS A 87 -4.03 5.84 9.58
CA LYS A 87 -4.41 6.84 10.60
C LYS A 87 -3.71 8.16 10.36
N ASP A 88 -4.38 9.26 10.70
CA ASP A 88 -3.76 10.57 10.77
C ASP A 88 -2.53 10.50 11.68
N THR A 89 -1.36 10.81 11.12
CA THR A 89 -0.06 10.65 11.78
C THR A 89 0.62 12.00 11.93
N PRO A 90 0.68 12.56 13.15
CA PRO A 90 1.30 13.86 13.39
C PRO A 90 2.82 13.78 13.20
N VAL A 91 3.46 14.94 13.07
CA VAL A 91 4.92 15.07 12.97
C VAL A 91 5.61 14.34 14.13
N GLY A 92 6.59 13.50 13.81
CA GLY A 92 7.29 12.61 14.74
C GLY A 92 6.58 11.27 14.97
N GLY A 93 5.39 11.07 14.41
CA GLY A 93 4.60 9.85 14.49
C GLY A 93 4.93 8.82 13.41
N LYS A 94 4.50 7.58 13.63
CA LYS A 94 4.59 6.48 12.67
C LYS A 94 3.33 5.63 12.70
N CYS A 95 2.97 5.06 11.55
CA CYS A 95 1.79 4.23 11.40
C CYS A 95 2.11 2.96 10.60
N LYS A 96 1.49 1.85 10.99
CA LYS A 96 1.45 0.60 10.24
C LYS A 96 0.11 0.51 9.53
N ALA A 97 0.16 0.31 8.22
CA ALA A 97 -1.02 0.24 7.39
C ALA A 97 -0.92 -0.92 6.39
N SER A 98 -2.06 -1.26 5.82
CA SER A 98 -2.18 -2.23 4.74
C SER A 98 -3.26 -1.81 3.77
N GLY A 99 -3.01 -2.01 2.48
CA GLY A 99 -4.01 -1.93 1.42
C GLY A 99 -4.35 -3.32 0.91
N THR A 100 -5.60 -3.58 0.57
CA THR A 100 -6.03 -4.90 0.12
C THR A 100 -6.44 -4.86 -1.34
N PHE A 101 -5.91 -5.78 -2.14
CA PHE A 101 -6.09 -5.81 -3.58
C PHE A 101 -6.74 -7.12 -4.05
N ALA A 102 -7.59 -6.97 -5.06
CA ALA A 102 -8.36 -8.01 -5.72
C ALA A 102 -7.50 -8.56 -6.89
N VAL A 103 -6.88 -9.73 -6.73
CA VAL A 103 -5.98 -10.31 -7.74
C VAL A 103 -6.71 -11.36 -8.58
N PRO A 104 -6.95 -11.14 -9.88
CA PRO A 104 -7.74 -12.04 -10.72
C PRO A 104 -6.97 -13.26 -11.22
N THR A 105 -5.66 -13.35 -10.94
CA THR A 105 -4.73 -14.35 -11.50
C THR A 105 -3.99 -15.11 -10.39
N ASP A 106 -3.26 -16.18 -10.76
CA ASP A 106 -2.41 -16.95 -9.84
C ASP A 106 -1.02 -16.30 -9.64
N SER A 107 -0.95 -14.97 -9.80
CA SER A 107 0.25 -14.15 -9.68
C SER A 107 1.02 -14.41 -8.39
N LYS A 108 2.35 -14.32 -8.48
CA LYS A 108 3.31 -14.50 -7.39
C LYS A 108 3.85 -13.18 -6.88
N ASN A 109 3.62 -12.08 -7.58
CA ASN A 109 4.03 -10.76 -7.14
C ASN A 109 2.92 -9.73 -7.32
N LEU A 110 3.03 -8.67 -6.52
CA LEU A 110 2.41 -7.38 -6.80
C LEU A 110 3.45 -6.44 -7.41
N ASN A 111 3.09 -5.77 -8.48
CA ASN A 111 3.90 -4.72 -9.07
C ASN A 111 3.37 -3.36 -8.62
N VAL A 112 4.01 -2.78 -7.61
CA VAL A 112 3.52 -1.61 -6.88
C VAL A 112 4.23 -0.37 -7.37
N THR A 113 3.44 0.64 -7.75
CA THR A 113 3.92 1.99 -8.00
C THR A 113 3.33 2.91 -6.94
N PHE A 114 4.18 3.52 -6.12
CA PHE A 114 3.79 4.58 -5.19
C PHE A 114 3.57 5.88 -5.97
N VAL A 115 2.39 6.47 -5.80
CA VAL A 115 1.93 7.67 -6.51
C VAL A 115 1.64 8.77 -5.51
N ARG A 116 2.01 10.00 -5.85
CA ARG A 116 1.70 11.19 -5.07
C ARG A 116 1.17 12.28 -5.99
N GLY A 117 -0.10 12.62 -5.83
CA GLY A 117 -0.81 13.45 -6.82
C GLY A 117 -0.77 12.77 -8.19
N SER A 118 -0.22 13.44 -9.20
CA SER A 118 -0.03 12.87 -10.54
C SER A 118 1.35 12.21 -10.76
N GLN A 119 2.25 12.28 -9.77
CA GLN A 119 3.64 11.84 -9.92
C GLN A 119 3.81 10.39 -9.49
N LYS A 120 4.46 9.59 -10.34
CA LYS A 120 4.97 8.26 -9.99
C LYS A 120 6.29 8.44 -9.25
N VAL A 121 6.30 8.18 -7.95
CA VAL A 121 7.46 8.47 -7.08
C VAL A 121 8.45 7.31 -7.09
N ALA A 122 7.96 6.08 -6.92
CA ALA A 122 8.80 4.89 -6.88
C ALA A 122 8.03 3.64 -7.30
N LYS A 123 8.77 2.62 -7.72
CA LYS A 123 8.24 1.32 -8.12
C LYS A 123 8.99 0.18 -7.42
N ILE A 124 8.27 -0.90 -7.13
CA ILE A 124 8.80 -2.14 -6.54
C ILE A 124 7.97 -3.35 -6.98
N ILE A 125 8.64 -4.50 -7.11
CA ILE A 125 7.98 -5.81 -7.24
C ILE A 125 8.02 -6.46 -5.86
N VAL A 126 6.86 -6.86 -5.36
CA VAL A 126 6.68 -7.40 -4.01
C VAL A 126 6.19 -8.85 -4.13
N PRO A 127 6.98 -9.84 -3.73
CA PRO A 127 6.53 -11.24 -3.69
C PRO A 127 5.33 -11.40 -2.74
N ILE A 128 4.38 -12.22 -3.15
CA ILE A 128 3.20 -12.59 -2.36
C ILE A 128 3.56 -13.83 -1.53
N ASN A 129 3.51 -13.70 -0.20
CA ASN A 129 3.72 -14.79 0.75
C ASN A 129 2.41 -15.42 1.24
#